data_AF-A0A3E0VXD9-F1
#
_entry.id   AF-A0A3E0VXD9-F1
#
_cell.length_a   1.000
_cell.length_b   1.000
_cell.length_c   1.000
_cell.angle_alpha   90.00
_cell.angle_beta   90.00
_cell.angle_gamma   90.00
#
_symmetry.space_group_name_H-M   'P 1'
#
loop_
_entity.id
_entity.type
_entity.pdbx_description
1 polymer ?
#
loop_
_entity_poly.entity_id
_entity_poly.type
_entity_poly.pdbx_seq_one_letter_code
_entity_poly.pdbx_strand_id
1 'polypeptide(L)'
;MAATTVTIPGNLSDFAVTPRPDLHPVLHFIPTGITSSGNQILFPYITPVTPDSSGNFTVTVPITEGLTPDVGIRVRVDWIDNVGQVADQDWFPGQLRIPINGGTLATLIQTSNPGSYVIVSEEMPTAAYIYWYQPSTGNLTAWS
;
A
#
# COMPACT_ATOMS: atom_id res chain seq x y z
N MET A 1 -11.80 10.03 21.71
CA MET A 1 -10.63 9.16 21.47
C MET A 1 -10.19 9.38 20.04
N ALA A 2 -8.90 9.27 19.69
CA ALA A 2 -8.44 9.47 18.31
C ALA A 2 -8.49 8.16 17.53
N ALA A 3 -8.50 8.22 16.20
CA ALA A 3 -8.26 7.05 15.35
C ALA A 3 -6.95 6.36 15.79
N THR A 4 -6.97 5.04 16.01
CA THR A 4 -5.76 4.32 16.38
C THR A 4 -4.81 4.29 15.19
N THR A 5 -3.61 4.84 15.38
CA THR A 5 -2.58 4.97 14.34
C THR A 5 -1.31 4.24 14.76
N VAL A 6 -0.51 3.89 13.76
CA VAL A 6 0.82 3.31 13.93
C VAL A 6 1.81 4.10 13.08
N THR A 7 3.05 4.23 13.56
CA THR A 7 4.13 4.79 12.77
C THR A 7 4.89 3.66 12.10
N ILE A 8 4.98 3.71 10.78
CA ILE A 8 5.70 2.72 9.97
C ILE A 8 6.93 3.38 9.35
N PRO A 9 8.12 2.77 9.46
CA PRO A 9 9.29 3.16 8.68
C PRO A 9 9.20 2.58 7.26
N GLY A 10 9.79 3.27 6.30
CA GLY A 10 9.91 2.80 4.92
C GLY A 10 11.07 3.46 4.19
N ASN A 11 11.42 2.89 3.03
CA ASN A 11 12.32 3.50 2.07
C ASN A 11 11.64 3.62 0.71
N LEU A 12 11.97 4.67 -0.05
CA LEU A 12 11.47 4.85 -1.41
C LEU A 12 11.78 3.66 -2.33
N SER A 13 12.91 2.98 -2.12
CA SER A 13 13.27 1.75 -2.85
C SER A 13 12.30 0.60 -2.66
N ASP A 14 11.54 0.57 -1.54
CA ASP A 14 10.58 -0.49 -1.25
C ASP A 14 9.44 -0.54 -2.29
N PHE A 15 9.17 0.59 -2.97
CA PHE A 15 8.17 0.67 -4.03
C PHE A 15 8.69 0.24 -5.40
N ALA A 16 9.95 -0.19 -5.50
CA ALA A 16 10.63 -0.46 -6.78
C ALA A 16 10.55 0.70 -7.79
N VAL A 17 10.37 1.94 -7.31
CA VAL A 17 10.37 3.13 -8.16
C VAL A 17 11.78 3.45 -8.60
N THR A 18 11.93 3.93 -9.83
CA THR A 18 13.24 4.35 -10.35
C THR A 18 13.58 5.72 -9.77
N PRO A 19 14.74 5.89 -9.09
CA PRO A 19 15.15 7.20 -8.60
C PRO A 19 15.29 8.22 -9.73
N ARG A 20 14.82 9.44 -9.49
CA ARG A 20 14.88 10.55 -10.45
C ARG A 20 15.74 11.67 -9.86
N PRO A 21 17.02 11.78 -10.26
CA PRO A 21 18.01 12.64 -9.58
C PRO A 21 17.63 14.12 -9.51
N ASP A 22 16.86 14.60 -10.49
CA ASP A 22 16.48 16.01 -10.61
C ASP A 22 15.08 16.32 -10.05
N LEU A 23 14.43 15.35 -9.40
CA LEU A 23 13.09 15.50 -8.84
C LEU A 23 13.07 15.12 -7.36
N HIS A 24 12.20 15.79 -6.61
CA HIS A 24 12.01 15.58 -5.19
C HIS A 24 10.77 14.69 -4.95
N PRO A 25 10.92 13.49 -4.36
CA PRO A 25 9.79 12.62 -4.10
C PRO A 25 8.96 13.11 -2.91
N VAL A 26 7.63 13.06 -3.06
CA VAL A 26 6.66 13.28 -1.98
C VAL A 26 5.67 12.12 -2.00
N LEU A 27 5.58 11.38 -0.89
CA LEU A 27 4.67 10.26 -0.75
C LEU A 27 3.33 10.69 -0.20
N HIS A 28 2.27 10.10 -0.75
CA HIS A 28 0.90 10.29 -0.34
C HIS A 28 0.30 8.95 0.04
N PHE A 29 -0.16 8.83 1.28
CA PHE A 29 -0.86 7.67 1.82
C PHE A 29 -2.36 7.96 1.78
N ILE A 30 -3.04 7.37 0.80
CA ILE A 30 -4.40 7.73 0.40
C ILE A 30 -5.35 6.58 0.77
N PRO A 31 -6.36 6.82 1.62
CA PRO A 31 -7.35 5.80 1.97
C PRO A 31 -8.15 5.39 0.74
N THR A 32 -8.44 4.10 0.56
CA THR A 32 -9.22 3.62 -0.59
C THR A 32 -10.71 3.93 -0.49
N GLY A 33 -11.19 4.33 0.68
CA GLY A 33 -12.57 4.68 0.91
C GLY A 33 -12.77 5.34 2.27
N ILE A 34 -14.01 5.78 2.50
CA ILE A 34 -14.45 6.23 3.82
C ILE A 34 -14.72 4.99 4.66
N THR A 35 -14.15 4.93 5.85
CA THR A 35 -14.44 3.88 6.82
C THR A 35 -14.56 4.48 8.21
N SER A 36 -15.17 3.71 9.10
CA SER A 36 -15.38 4.07 10.48
C SER A 36 -14.94 2.96 11.41
N SER A 37 -14.39 3.33 12.56
CA SER A 37 -14.19 2.43 13.70
C SER A 37 -14.94 2.99 14.90
N GLY A 38 -15.87 2.21 15.45
CA GLY A 38 -16.81 2.69 16.46
C GLY A 38 -17.61 3.90 15.97
N ASN A 39 -17.54 5.02 16.71
CA ASN A 39 -18.28 6.25 16.40
C ASN A 39 -17.47 7.29 15.61
N GLN A 40 -16.43 6.89 14.86
CA GLN A 40 -15.52 7.84 14.19
C GLN A 40 -15.31 7.51 12.72
N ILE A 41 -15.32 8.55 11.87
CA ILE A 41 -14.83 8.48 10.49
C ILE A 41 -13.30 8.59 10.54
N LEU A 42 -12.60 7.61 9.97
CA LEU A 42 -11.15 7.47 10.11
C LEU A 42 -10.33 8.33 9.13
N PHE A 43 -10.96 8.99 8.16
CA PHE A 43 -10.23 9.50 7.00
C PHE A 43 -10.76 10.80 6.39
N PRO A 44 -10.09 11.94 6.66
CA PRO A 44 -10.13 13.08 5.75
C PRO A 44 -8.77 13.53 5.20
N TYR A 45 -7.62 13.07 5.72
CA TYR A 45 -6.33 13.71 5.39
C TYR A 45 -5.25 12.76 4.90
N ILE A 46 -4.71 13.13 3.75
CA ILE A 46 -3.46 12.62 3.16
C ILE A 46 -2.35 13.48 3.77
N THR A 47 -1.47 12.88 4.59
CA THR A 47 -0.26 13.58 5.02
C THR A 47 0.83 13.33 3.98
N PRO A 48 1.32 14.36 3.27
CA PRO A 48 2.49 14.21 2.42
C PRO A 48 3.70 13.89 3.29
N VAL A 49 4.52 12.93 2.85
CA VAL A 49 5.74 12.51 3.53
C VAL A 49 6.90 12.72 2.58
N THR A 50 7.87 13.50 3.00
CA THR A 50 9.10 13.75 2.24
C THR A 50 10.20 12.85 2.79
N PRO A 51 10.76 11.95 1.96
CA PRO A 51 11.93 11.16 2.35
C PRO A 51 13.17 12.02 2.58
N ASP A 52 14.09 11.50 3.36
CA ASP A 52 15.44 12.06 3.46
C ASP A 52 16.25 11.82 2.18
N SER A 53 17.49 12.31 2.14
CA SER A 53 18.40 12.16 1.00
C SER A 53 18.79 10.70 0.71
N SER A 54 18.56 9.78 1.65
CA SER A 54 18.76 8.33 1.49
C SER A 54 17.46 7.60 1.13
N GLY A 55 16.36 8.34 0.92
CA GLY A 55 15.05 7.80 0.59
C GLY A 55 14.30 7.23 1.79
N ASN A 56 14.79 7.38 3.02
CA ASN A 56 14.11 6.88 4.22
C ASN A 56 13.01 7.85 4.66
N PHE A 57 11.95 7.30 5.24
CA PHE A 57 10.90 8.10 5.87
C PHE A 57 10.19 7.32 6.97
N THR A 58 9.43 8.06 7.78
CA THR A 58 8.43 7.50 8.69
C THR A 58 7.09 8.14 8.41
N VAL A 59 6.02 7.35 8.51
CA VAL A 59 4.66 7.84 8.34
C VAL A 59 3.76 7.30 9.42
N THR A 60 2.93 8.16 9.98
CA THR A 60 1.86 7.76 10.90
C THR A 60 0.59 7.54 10.09
N VAL A 61 0.13 6.29 10.05
CA VAL A 61 -1.06 5.85 9.31
C VAL A 61 -2.06 5.19 10.24
N PRO A 62 -3.37 5.28 9.95
CA PRO A 62 -4.37 4.54 10.72
C PRO A 62 -4.26 3.05 10.48
N ILE A 63 -4.57 2.27 11.52
CA ILE A 63 -4.70 0.82 11.43
C ILE A 63 -5.92 0.51 10.58
N THR A 64 -5.77 -0.41 9.63
CA THR A 64 -6.86 -0.85 8.75
C THR A 64 -7.35 -2.27 9.05
N GLU A 65 -6.60 -3.02 9.87
CA GLU A 65 -7.00 -4.34 10.33
C GLU A 65 -8.31 -4.28 11.14
N GLY A 66 -9.24 -5.17 10.81
CA GLY A 66 -10.52 -5.29 11.51
C GLY A 66 -11.55 -4.20 11.18
N LEU A 67 -11.27 -3.31 10.22
CA LEU A 67 -12.24 -2.31 9.78
C LEU A 67 -13.36 -2.93 8.93
N THR A 68 -14.57 -2.40 9.09
CA THR A 68 -15.75 -2.77 8.29
C THR A 68 -16.46 -1.48 7.86
N PRO A 69 -16.57 -1.19 6.54
CA PRO A 69 -16.10 -1.98 5.41
C PRO A 69 -14.56 -2.07 5.34
N ASP A 70 -14.09 -3.09 4.62
CA ASP A 70 -12.66 -3.34 4.42
C ASP A 70 -12.04 -2.22 3.56
N VAL A 71 -11.18 -1.40 4.17
CA VAL A 71 -10.52 -0.24 3.55
C VAL A 71 -9.02 -0.32 3.75
N GLY A 72 -8.25 0.01 2.72
CA GLY A 72 -6.79 -0.03 2.71
C GLY A 72 -6.20 1.33 2.40
N ILE A 73 -4.88 1.39 2.25
CA ILE A 73 -4.16 2.61 1.92
C ILE A 73 -3.45 2.44 0.57
N ARG A 74 -3.83 3.22 -0.44
CA ARG A 74 -3.05 3.38 -1.66
C ARG A 74 -1.87 4.30 -1.39
N VAL A 75 -0.76 4.04 -2.08
CA VAL A 75 0.40 4.93 -2.03
C VAL A 75 0.66 5.51 -3.41
N ARG A 76 0.92 6.81 -3.43
CA ARG A 76 1.36 7.55 -4.61
C ARG A 76 2.65 8.30 -4.28
N VAL A 77 3.58 8.34 -5.21
CA VAL A 77 4.77 9.20 -5.15
C VAL A 77 4.59 10.30 -6.19
N ASP A 78 4.52 11.56 -5.74
CA ASP A 78 4.61 12.72 -6.61
C ASP A 78 6.08 13.11 -6.76
N TRP A 79 6.56 13.24 -8.00
CA TRP A 79 7.90 13.70 -8.30
C TRP A 79 7.86 15.19 -8.61
N ILE A 80 8.36 15.98 -7.67
CA ILE A 80 8.29 17.45 -7.70
C ILE A 80 9.53 18.02 -8.39
N ASP A 81 9.36 18.91 -9.35
CA ASP A 81 10.45 19.61 -10.01
C ASP A 81 11.04 20.74 -9.14
N ASN A 82 12.14 21.33 -9.62
CA ASN A 82 12.84 22.42 -8.95
C ASN A 82 11.99 23.71 -8.80
N VAL A 83 10.82 23.78 -9.46
CA VAL A 83 9.88 24.90 -9.41
C VAL A 83 8.67 24.60 -8.52
N GLY A 84 8.65 23.42 -7.88
CA GLY A 84 7.59 22.99 -6.97
C GLY A 84 6.36 22.39 -7.66
N GLN A 85 6.44 22.04 -8.95
CA GLN A 85 5.34 21.42 -9.70
C GLN A 85 5.48 19.89 -9.74
N VAL A 86 4.35 19.18 -9.78
CA VAL A 86 4.34 17.73 -10.01
C VAL A 86 4.73 17.47 -11.47
N ALA A 87 5.93 16.94 -11.68
CA ALA A 87 6.44 16.57 -13.00
C ALA A 87 6.01 15.15 -13.41
N ASP A 88 5.85 14.24 -12.44
CA ASP A 88 5.34 12.88 -12.69
C ASP A 88 4.75 12.25 -11.40
N GLN A 89 4.04 11.14 -11.57
CA GLN A 89 3.43 10.38 -10.48
C GLN A 89 3.61 8.87 -10.66
N ASP A 90 4.13 8.21 -9.63
CA ASP A 90 4.15 6.74 -9.55
C ASP A 90 3.09 6.26 -8.54
N TRP A 91 2.39 5.20 -8.89
CA TRP A 91 1.37 4.60 -8.03
C TRP A 91 1.79 3.20 -7.62
N PHE A 92 1.71 2.92 -6.31
CA PHE A 92 1.76 1.54 -5.85
C PHE A 92 0.50 0.81 -6.35
N PRO A 93 0.63 -0.31 -7.10
CA PRO A 93 -0.51 -0.96 -7.74
C PRO A 93 -1.49 -1.62 -6.75
N GLY A 94 -1.09 -1.80 -5.49
CA GLY A 94 -1.92 -2.42 -4.46
C GLY A 94 -2.50 -1.45 -3.43
N GLN A 95 -3.11 -2.03 -2.39
CA GLN A 95 -3.54 -1.32 -1.20
C GLN A 95 -2.84 -1.91 0.01
N LEU A 96 -2.20 -1.06 0.81
CA LEU A 96 -1.57 -1.47 2.05
C LEU A 96 -2.64 -1.81 3.10
N ARG A 97 -2.45 -2.95 3.77
CA ARG A 97 -3.17 -3.33 4.97
C ARG A 97 -2.29 -3.08 6.17
N ILE A 98 -2.69 -2.14 7.01
CA ILE A 98 -1.95 -1.73 8.22
C ILE A 98 -2.47 -2.55 9.41
N PRO A 99 -1.68 -3.49 9.94
CA PRO A 99 -2.06 -4.26 11.12
C PRO A 99 -1.87 -3.45 12.41
N ILE A 100 -2.47 -3.92 13.50
CA ILE A 100 -2.43 -3.25 14.81
C ILE A 100 -1.01 -3.07 15.35
N ASN A 101 -0.11 -4.01 15.03
CA ASN A 101 1.30 -3.96 15.44
C ASN A 101 2.18 -3.15 14.47
N GLY A 102 1.61 -2.60 13.40
CA GLY A 102 2.35 -1.93 12.34
C GLY A 102 3.31 -2.88 11.61
N GLY A 103 4.46 -2.36 11.22
CA GLY A 103 5.47 -3.08 10.44
C GLY A 103 6.35 -2.10 9.67
N THR A 104 7.25 -2.64 8.85
CA THR A 104 7.97 -1.84 7.85
C THR A 104 7.16 -1.76 6.58
N LEU A 105 7.33 -0.69 5.79
CA LEU A 105 6.69 -0.61 4.49
C LEU A 105 7.01 -1.82 3.60
N ALA A 106 8.27 -2.27 3.55
CA ALA A 106 8.65 -3.47 2.80
C ALA A 106 7.82 -4.71 3.20
N THR A 107 7.67 -4.97 4.50
CA THR A 107 6.83 -6.07 4.99
C THR A 107 5.36 -5.87 4.67
N LEU A 108 4.88 -4.62 4.71
CA LEU A 108 3.51 -4.30 4.36
C LEU A 108 3.26 -4.52 2.88
N ILE A 109 4.16 -4.10 1.99
CA ILE A 109 4.04 -4.36 0.54
C ILE A 109 3.98 -5.86 0.24
N GLN A 110 4.81 -6.68 0.91
CA GLN A 110 4.81 -8.13 0.71
C GLN A 110 3.52 -8.80 1.20
N THR A 111 2.96 -8.33 2.31
CA THR A 111 1.72 -8.87 2.91
C THR A 111 0.47 -8.28 2.27
N SER A 112 0.59 -7.08 1.71
CA SER A 112 -0.45 -6.32 1.00
C SER A 112 -0.47 -6.69 -0.48
N ASN A 113 -0.51 -7.98 -0.76
CA ASN A 113 -0.77 -8.44 -2.12
C ASN A 113 -2.26 -8.14 -2.44
N PRO A 114 -2.58 -7.55 -3.59
CA PRO A 114 -3.83 -6.82 -3.81
C PRO A 114 -4.98 -7.77 -4.11
N GLY A 115 -5.53 -8.40 -3.08
CA GLY A 115 -6.59 -9.39 -3.27
C GLY A 115 -6.05 -10.62 -3.98
N SER A 116 -5.97 -11.72 -3.26
CA SER A 116 -5.91 -13.02 -3.90
C SER A 116 -7.16 -13.17 -4.77
N TYR A 117 -7.10 -12.82 -6.05
CA TYR A 117 -8.02 -13.40 -7.01
C TYR A 117 -7.68 -14.88 -7.00
N VAL A 118 -8.51 -15.65 -6.31
CA VAL A 118 -8.45 -17.10 -6.36
C VAL A 118 -9.16 -17.47 -7.65
N ILE A 119 -8.38 -17.81 -8.68
CA ILE A 119 -8.95 -18.43 -9.87
C ILE A 119 -9.20 -19.90 -9.51
N VAL A 120 -10.48 -20.26 -9.50
CA VAL A 120 -10.94 -21.63 -9.34
C VAL A 120 -11.09 -22.23 -10.73
N SER A 121 -10.14 -23.09 -11.11
CA SER A 121 -10.10 -23.70 -12.44
C SER A 121 -9.32 -25.01 -12.40
N GLU A 122 -9.70 -25.98 -13.24
CA GLU A 122 -8.90 -27.19 -13.48
C GLU A 122 -7.66 -26.91 -14.34
N GLU A 123 -7.77 -25.93 -15.24
CA GLU A 123 -6.66 -25.50 -16.10
C GLU A 123 -5.87 -24.36 -15.45
N MET A 124 -4.56 -24.43 -15.62
CA MET A 124 -3.61 -23.47 -15.07
C MET A 124 -3.82 -22.08 -15.70
N PRO A 125 -4.02 -21.02 -14.91
CA PRO A 125 -4.28 -19.70 -15.45
C PRO A 125 -3.01 -19.05 -16.02
N THR A 126 -3.19 -18.22 -17.06
CA THR A 126 -2.09 -17.54 -17.76
C THR A 126 -1.71 -16.18 -17.17
N ALA A 127 -2.47 -15.66 -16.21
CA ALA A 127 -2.21 -14.37 -15.57
C ALA A 127 -1.29 -14.55 -14.35
N ALA A 128 -0.26 -13.72 -14.23
CA ALA A 128 0.64 -13.68 -13.07
C ALA A 128 -0.01 -12.94 -11.88
N TYR A 129 0.52 -13.15 -10.67
CA TYR A 129 0.09 -12.48 -9.43
C TYR A 129 -1.32 -12.85 -8.94
N ILE A 130 -1.69 -14.13 -9.07
CA ILE A 130 -2.97 -14.69 -8.60
C ILE A 130 -2.73 -15.94 -7.76
N TYR A 131 -3.72 -16.31 -6.94
CA TYR A 131 -3.74 -17.65 -6.33
C TYR A 131 -4.56 -18.57 -7.23
N TRP A 132 -4.03 -19.74 -7.57
CA TRP A 132 -4.75 -20.76 -8.32
C TRP A 132 -5.20 -21.86 -7.37
N TYR A 133 -6.50 -22.13 -7.35
CA TYR A 133 -7.09 -23.26 -6.62
C TYR A 133 -7.60 -24.30 -7.62
N GLN A 134 -7.05 -25.51 -7.53
CA GLN A 134 -7.47 -26.64 -8.35
C GLN A 134 -8.47 -27.51 -7.58
N PRO A 135 -9.77 -27.54 -7.96
CA PRO A 135 -10.78 -28.27 -7.19
C PRO A 135 -10.54 -29.78 -7.10
N SER A 136 -10.06 -30.40 -8.19
CA SER A 136 -9.82 -31.85 -8.24
C SER A 136 -8.73 -32.34 -7.28
N THR A 137 -7.76 -31.49 -6.94
CA THR A 137 -6.62 -31.85 -6.08
C THR A 137 -6.64 -31.15 -4.72
N GLY A 138 -7.42 -30.06 -4.58
CA GLY A 138 -7.44 -29.21 -3.39
C GLY A 138 -6.20 -28.34 -3.24
N ASN A 139 -5.32 -28.29 -4.25
CA ASN A 139 -4.08 -27.52 -4.19
C ASN A 139 -4.34 -26.02 -4.35
N LEU A 140 -3.75 -25.22 -3.47
CA LEU A 140 -3.67 -23.77 -3.58
C LEU A 140 -2.23 -23.37 -3.88
N THR A 141 -1.97 -22.81 -5.05
CA THR A 141 -0.63 -22.40 -5.47
C THR A 141 -0.58 -20.90 -5.67
N ALA A 142 0.43 -20.25 -5.05
CA ALA A 142 0.75 -18.86 -5.36
C ALA A 142 1.47 -18.82 -6.72
N TRP A 143 0.90 -18.10 -7.67
CA TRP A 143 1.46 -18.00 -9.02
C TRP A 143 2.13 -16.63 -9.21
N SER A 144 3.45 -16.66 -9.38
CA SER A 144 4.32 -15.50 -9.60
C SER A 144 4.86 -15.46 -11.01
#